data_AF-A0A7S7RNB3-F1
#
_entry.id   AF-A0A7S7RNB3-F1
#
_cell.length_a   1.000
_cell.length_b   1.000
_cell.length_c   1.000
_cell.angle_alpha   90.00
_cell.angle_beta   90.00
_cell.angle_gamma   90.00
#
_symmetry.space_group_name_H-M   'P 1'
#
loop_
_entity.id
_entity.type
_entity.pdbx_description
1 polymer ?
#
loop_
_entity_poly.entity_id
_entity_poly.type
_entity_poly.pdbx_seq_one_letter_code
_entity_poly.pdbx_strand_id
1 'polypeptide(L)'
;MSTKTLSKLDSPKNIRDSEKKLGDNDFIVSKTDTKGKITYCNEIFTKMAGYPASSLIGANHNLIRHPDMPRIAFKVAWDLIQSKQEFFGFVKNLCADGGYYWVFTYITADLDSRGNIISYTSVRRKPPRSAIDAIAPIYKLLLDAENKGGSDASGKILANFLAEKKTSYDEFVINLQKDIRTGN
;
A
#
# COMPACT_ATOMS: atom_id res chain seq x y z
N MET A 1 -2.02 -11.44 -29.92
CA MET A 1 -0.83 -11.88 -29.16
C MET A 1 -1.19 -11.87 -27.69
N SER A 2 -1.07 -13.00 -26.97
CA SER A 2 -1.34 -13.06 -25.53
C SER A 2 -0.29 -12.23 -24.78
N THR A 3 -0.70 -11.12 -24.17
CA THR A 3 0.20 -10.29 -23.36
C THR A 3 0.51 -11.05 -22.07
N LYS A 4 1.80 -11.32 -21.82
CA LYS A 4 2.25 -12.02 -20.60
C LYS A 4 1.74 -11.27 -19.36
N THR A 5 1.01 -11.96 -18.48
CA THR A 5 0.65 -11.43 -17.17
C THR A 5 1.90 -11.27 -16.31
N LEU A 6 2.11 -10.08 -15.76
CA LEU A 6 3.28 -9.80 -14.92
C LEU A 6 3.14 -10.40 -13.51
N SER A 7 4.28 -10.67 -12.90
CA SER A 7 4.42 -11.19 -11.55
C SER A 7 5.42 -10.35 -10.74
N LYS A 8 5.55 -10.62 -9.44
CA LYS A 8 6.56 -9.94 -8.61
C LYS A 8 7.98 -10.10 -9.16
N LEU A 9 8.28 -11.20 -9.85
CA LEU A 9 9.60 -11.44 -10.44
C LEU A 9 9.94 -10.43 -11.54
N ASP A 10 8.92 -9.91 -12.23
CA ASP A 10 9.06 -8.91 -13.29
C ASP A 10 9.18 -7.47 -12.73
N SER A 11 9.11 -7.27 -11.41
CA SER A 11 9.36 -5.96 -10.78
C SER A 11 10.85 -5.56 -10.88
N PRO A 12 11.14 -4.27 -11.13
CA PRO A 12 12.51 -3.83 -11.39
C PRO A 12 13.45 -4.09 -10.21
N LYS A 13 14.68 -4.47 -10.54
CA LYS A 13 15.75 -4.74 -9.56
C LYS A 13 16.64 -3.54 -9.32
N ASN A 14 16.81 -2.69 -10.34
CA ASN A 14 17.51 -1.43 -10.20
C ASN A 14 16.51 -0.39 -9.67
N ILE A 15 16.57 -0.13 -8.37
CA ILE A 15 15.69 0.82 -7.69
C ILE A 15 16.39 2.16 -7.63
N ARG A 16 15.70 3.19 -8.11
CA ARG A 16 16.17 4.57 -8.15
C ARG A 16 15.49 5.35 -7.05
N ASP A 17 16.24 6.21 -6.38
CA ASP A 17 15.66 7.16 -5.43
C ASP A 17 15.01 8.35 -6.18
N SER A 18 13.89 8.06 -6.85
CA SER A 18 13.18 9.01 -7.70
C SER A 18 11.68 8.92 -7.42
N GLU A 19 11.18 9.83 -6.60
CA GLU A 19 9.76 9.92 -6.27
C GLU A 19 8.94 10.57 -7.41
N LYS A 20 7.91 9.87 -7.88
CA LYS A 20 6.78 10.42 -8.64
C LYS A 20 5.69 10.81 -7.65
N LYS A 21 5.17 12.03 -7.76
CA LYS A 21 4.12 12.54 -6.89
C LYS A 21 2.78 12.54 -7.62
N LEU A 22 1.72 12.11 -6.92
CA LEU A 22 0.35 12.31 -7.40
C LEU A 22 0.01 13.81 -7.37
N GLY A 23 -0.83 14.24 -8.31
CA GLY A 23 -1.50 15.53 -8.24
C GLY A 23 -2.46 15.60 -7.06
N ASP A 24 -2.81 16.82 -6.63
CA ASP A 24 -3.68 17.01 -5.45
C ASP A 24 -5.10 16.48 -5.65
N ASN A 25 -5.57 16.43 -6.90
CA ASN A 25 -6.88 15.90 -7.29
C ASN A 25 -6.81 14.48 -7.89
N ASP A 26 -5.62 13.86 -7.92
CA ASP A 26 -5.45 12.53 -8.50
C ASP A 26 -5.94 11.46 -7.53
N PHE A 27 -6.74 10.52 -8.05
CA PHE A 27 -7.14 9.30 -7.36
C PHE A 27 -6.70 8.09 -8.16
N ILE A 28 -5.89 7.24 -7.53
CA ILE A 28 -5.62 5.90 -8.05
C ILE A 28 -6.72 4.97 -7.56
N VAL A 29 -7.35 4.24 -8.48
CA VAL A 29 -8.40 3.25 -8.17
C VAL A 29 -8.01 1.90 -8.75
N SER A 30 -8.14 0.86 -7.94
CA SER A 30 -7.96 -0.52 -8.39
C SER A 30 -8.92 -1.46 -7.68
N LYS A 31 -9.30 -2.53 -8.38
CA LYS A 31 -10.00 -3.67 -7.79
C LYS A 31 -9.20 -4.94 -7.97
N THR A 32 -9.34 -5.86 -7.03
CA THR A 32 -8.75 -7.19 -7.12
C THR A 32 -9.77 -8.28 -6.89
N ASP A 33 -9.50 -9.49 -7.35
CA ASP A 33 -10.16 -10.69 -6.85
C ASP A 33 -9.81 -10.96 -5.37
N THR A 34 -10.41 -12.01 -4.79
CA THR A 34 -10.16 -12.42 -3.40
C THR A 34 -8.73 -12.91 -3.14
N LYS A 35 -7.93 -13.15 -4.19
CA LYS A 35 -6.52 -13.57 -4.14
C LYS A 35 -5.55 -12.41 -4.41
N GLY A 36 -6.05 -11.19 -4.54
CA GLY A 36 -5.26 -9.99 -4.77
C GLY A 36 -4.77 -9.81 -6.22
N LYS A 37 -5.35 -10.52 -7.19
CA LYS A 37 -5.08 -10.27 -8.62
C LYS A 37 -5.91 -9.09 -9.11
N ILE A 38 -5.28 -8.15 -9.80
CA ILE A 38 -5.93 -6.94 -10.27
C ILE A 38 -6.97 -7.30 -11.34
N THR A 39 -8.22 -6.93 -11.11
CA THR A 39 -9.35 -7.09 -12.03
C THR A 39 -9.72 -5.76 -12.71
N TYR A 40 -9.33 -4.64 -12.10
CA TYR A 40 -9.53 -3.30 -12.64
C TYR A 40 -8.44 -2.35 -12.14
N CYS A 41 -8.02 -1.42 -13.00
CA CYS A 41 -7.20 -0.27 -12.65
C CYS A 41 -7.58 0.94 -13.51
N ASN A 42 -7.54 2.14 -12.94
CA ASN A 42 -7.76 3.36 -13.71
C ASN A 42 -6.47 3.86 -14.38
N GLU A 43 -6.59 4.83 -15.28
CA GLU A 43 -5.47 5.40 -16.04
C GLU A 43 -4.41 6.06 -15.14
N ILE A 44 -4.82 6.67 -14.02
CA ILE A 44 -3.87 7.26 -13.08
C ILE A 44 -2.97 6.16 -12.48
N PHE A 45 -3.52 4.97 -12.19
CA PHE A 45 -2.71 3.84 -11.74
C PHE A 45 -1.65 3.45 -12.80
N THR A 46 -2.07 3.25 -14.05
CA THR A 46 -1.15 2.81 -15.12
C THR A 46 -0.02 3.82 -15.33
N LYS A 47 -0.36 5.11 -15.36
CA LYS A 47 0.59 6.23 -15.50
C LYS A 47 1.58 6.27 -14.35
N MET A 48 1.12 6.19 -13.10
CA MET A 48 1.99 6.25 -11.93
C MET A 48 2.88 5.02 -11.82
N ALA A 49 2.31 3.83 -12.00
CA ALA A 49 3.06 2.58 -11.91
C ALA A 49 4.00 2.35 -13.11
N GLY A 50 3.74 2.98 -14.26
CA GLY A 50 4.54 2.81 -15.47
C GLY A 50 4.31 1.48 -16.18
N TYR A 51 3.18 0.82 -15.93
CA TYR A 51 2.78 -0.42 -16.60
C TYR A 51 1.51 -0.16 -17.43
N PRO A 52 1.41 -0.72 -18.65
CA PRO A 52 0.17 -0.67 -19.40
C PRO A 52 -0.91 -1.49 -18.67
N ALA A 53 -2.18 -1.08 -18.80
CA ALA A 53 -3.31 -1.76 -18.17
C ALA A 53 -3.32 -3.26 -18.50
N SER A 54 -3.04 -3.63 -19.76
CA SER A 54 -2.98 -5.02 -20.22
C SER A 54 -1.96 -5.90 -19.49
N SER A 55 -0.91 -5.31 -18.91
CA SER A 55 0.08 -6.02 -18.10
C SER A 55 -0.28 -6.06 -16.62
N LEU A 56 -1.10 -5.12 -16.14
CA LEU A 56 -1.57 -5.06 -14.75
C LEU A 56 -2.76 -5.98 -14.52
N ILE A 57 -3.71 -6.05 -15.47
CA ILE A 57 -4.87 -6.93 -15.33
C ILE A 57 -4.41 -8.39 -15.24
N GLY A 58 -4.87 -9.09 -14.20
CA GLY A 58 -4.49 -10.45 -13.85
C GLY A 58 -3.19 -10.58 -13.03
N ALA A 59 -2.36 -9.54 -12.97
CA ALA A 59 -1.17 -9.53 -12.13
C ALA A 59 -1.55 -9.39 -10.65
N ASN A 60 -0.73 -9.96 -9.76
CA ASN A 60 -0.92 -9.73 -8.32
C ASN A 60 -0.53 -8.29 -7.98
N HIS A 61 -1.32 -7.63 -7.13
CA HIS A 61 -1.06 -6.24 -6.72
C HIS A 61 0.31 -6.06 -6.04
N ASN A 62 0.92 -7.13 -5.51
CA ASN A 62 2.27 -7.08 -4.95
C ASN A 62 3.38 -6.75 -5.97
N LEU A 63 3.10 -6.81 -7.29
CA LEU A 63 4.01 -6.38 -8.36
C LEU A 63 4.64 -5.03 -8.03
N ILE A 64 3.80 -4.06 -7.66
CA ILE A 64 4.19 -2.68 -7.38
C ILE A 64 4.62 -2.44 -5.92
N ARG A 65 4.74 -3.48 -5.08
CA ARG A 65 5.21 -3.30 -3.70
C ARG A 65 6.69 -2.89 -3.70
N HIS A 66 7.01 -1.77 -3.06
CA HIS A 66 8.40 -1.35 -2.85
C HIS A 66 9.08 -2.24 -1.77
N PRO A 67 10.37 -2.61 -1.92
CA PRO A 67 11.07 -3.42 -0.91
C PRO A 67 11.24 -2.72 0.44
N ASP A 68 11.31 -1.39 0.48
CA ASP A 68 11.32 -0.62 1.74
C ASP A 68 10.04 -0.77 2.57
N MET A 69 8.96 -1.34 2.02
CA MET A 69 7.75 -1.58 2.79
C MET A 69 7.87 -2.88 3.59
N PRO A 70 7.74 -2.85 4.92
CA PRO A 70 7.78 -4.05 5.75
C PRO A 70 6.54 -4.92 5.47
N ARG A 71 6.69 -6.25 5.58
CA ARG A 71 5.61 -7.23 5.40
C ARG A 71 4.51 -7.05 6.44
N ILE A 72 4.83 -6.62 7.65
CA ILE A 72 3.86 -6.41 8.72
C ILE A 72 2.78 -5.40 8.33
N ALA A 73 3.11 -4.34 7.60
CA ALA A 73 2.14 -3.35 7.14
C ALA A 73 1.07 -3.97 6.22
N PHE A 74 1.46 -4.90 5.34
CA PHE A 74 0.53 -5.63 4.50
C PHE A 74 -0.20 -6.74 5.26
N LYS A 75 0.42 -7.35 6.27
CA LYS A 75 -0.26 -8.29 7.14
C LYS A 75 -1.42 -7.61 7.86
N VAL A 76 -1.20 -6.43 8.44
CA VAL A 76 -2.26 -5.61 9.06
C VAL A 76 -3.37 -5.32 8.06
N ALA A 77 -3.03 -4.90 6.83
CA ALA A 77 -4.02 -4.66 5.79
C ALA A 77 -4.87 -5.90 5.49
N TRP A 78 -4.24 -7.07 5.30
CA TRP A 78 -4.93 -8.33 5.02
C TRP A 78 -5.82 -8.78 6.18
N ASP A 79 -5.31 -8.72 7.41
CA ASP A 79 -6.07 -9.13 8.61
C ASP A 79 -7.36 -8.30 8.74
N LEU A 80 -7.28 -6.98 8.48
CA LEU A 80 -8.44 -6.07 8.54
C LEU A 80 -9.45 -6.35 7.43
N ILE A 81 -9.01 -6.35 6.17
CA ILE A 81 -9.94 -6.48 5.03
C ILE A 81 -10.57 -7.87 4.94
N GLN A 82 -9.86 -8.93 5.37
CA GLN A 82 -10.43 -10.28 5.48
C GLN A 82 -11.45 -10.38 6.61
N SER A 83 -11.31 -9.55 7.64
CA SER A 83 -12.28 -9.39 8.72
C SER A 83 -13.41 -8.40 8.37
N LYS A 84 -13.52 -7.99 7.09
CA LYS A 84 -14.51 -7.01 6.58
C LYS A 84 -14.37 -5.62 7.22
N GLN A 85 -13.20 -5.32 7.78
CA GLN A 85 -12.85 -3.99 8.28
C GLN A 85 -12.14 -3.20 7.19
N GLU A 86 -12.13 -1.89 7.35
CA GLU A 86 -11.43 -1.00 6.43
C GLU A 86 -9.94 -0.92 6.79
N PHE A 87 -9.10 -0.73 5.79
CA PHE A 87 -7.68 -0.44 6.00
C PHE A 87 -7.33 0.95 5.51
N PHE A 88 -6.65 1.72 6.37
CA PHE A 88 -5.96 2.95 6.01
C PHE A 88 -4.45 2.76 6.17
N GLY A 89 -3.65 3.25 5.23
CA GLY A 89 -2.19 3.15 5.35
C GLY A 89 -1.41 3.98 4.36
N PHE A 90 -0.21 4.40 4.74
CA PHE A 90 0.75 5.00 3.81
C PHE A 90 1.54 3.89 3.14
N VAL A 91 1.60 3.89 1.81
CA VAL A 91 2.26 2.82 1.04
C VAL A 91 3.22 3.42 0.02
N LYS A 92 4.48 2.97 0.06
CA LYS A 92 5.48 3.21 -0.98
C LYS A 92 5.34 2.12 -2.05
N ASN A 93 5.10 2.56 -3.29
CA ASN A 93 4.95 1.67 -4.44
C ASN A 93 6.11 1.87 -5.42
N LEU A 94 6.55 0.78 -6.03
CA LEU A 94 7.61 0.71 -7.03
C LEU A 94 7.01 0.85 -8.44
N CYS A 95 7.60 1.74 -9.22
CA CYS A 95 7.29 1.95 -10.63
C CYS A 95 8.07 0.95 -11.51
N ALA A 96 7.58 0.68 -12.72
CA ALA A 96 8.24 -0.17 -13.72
C ALA A 96 9.66 0.30 -14.11
N ASP A 97 9.90 1.61 -14.04
CA ASP A 97 11.19 2.24 -14.34
C ASP A 97 12.15 2.27 -13.14
N GLY A 98 11.80 1.61 -12.03
CA GLY A 98 12.61 1.57 -10.80
C GLY A 98 12.45 2.77 -9.87
N GLY A 99 11.74 3.84 -10.26
CA GLY A 99 11.36 4.92 -9.35
C GLY A 99 10.24 4.47 -8.39
N TYR A 100 9.71 5.39 -7.58
CA TYR A 100 8.63 5.06 -6.64
C TYR A 100 7.60 6.18 -6.50
N TYR A 101 6.49 5.89 -5.82
CA TYR A 101 5.52 6.89 -5.40
C TYR A 101 4.89 6.51 -4.05
N TRP A 102 4.55 7.52 -3.26
CA TRP A 102 3.81 7.35 -2.01
C TRP A 102 2.33 7.63 -2.19
N VAL A 103 1.49 6.87 -1.50
CA VAL A 103 0.04 7.04 -1.46
C VAL A 103 -0.48 6.92 -0.03
N PHE A 104 -1.51 7.69 0.29
CA PHE A 104 -2.45 7.34 1.35
C PHE A 104 -3.50 6.39 0.76
N THR A 105 -3.59 5.20 1.33
CA THR A 105 -4.37 4.07 0.82
C THR A 105 -5.58 3.82 1.70
N TYR A 106 -6.73 3.61 1.07
CA TYR A 106 -7.95 3.11 1.67
C TYR A 106 -8.34 1.81 0.95
N ILE A 107 -8.67 0.74 1.69
CA ILE A 107 -9.08 -0.56 1.13
C ILE A 107 -10.31 -1.08 1.87
N THR A 108 -11.26 -1.61 1.11
CA THR A 108 -12.44 -2.32 1.61
C THR A 108 -12.61 -3.68 0.94
N ALA A 109 -13.29 -4.58 1.63
CA ALA A 109 -13.82 -5.80 1.03
C ALA A 109 -15.18 -5.50 0.39
N ASP A 110 -15.36 -5.92 -0.87
CA ASP A 110 -16.67 -5.92 -1.52
C ASP A 110 -17.39 -7.23 -1.17
N LEU A 111 -18.67 -7.13 -0.81
CA LEU A 111 -19.45 -8.26 -0.30
C LEU A 111 -20.60 -8.63 -1.26
N ASP A 112 -20.91 -9.92 -1.38
CA ASP A 112 -22.15 -10.39 -2.02
C ASP A 112 -23.38 -10.20 -1.10
N SER A 113 -24.58 -10.51 -1.60
CA SER A 113 -25.83 -10.41 -0.82
C SER A 113 -25.89 -11.35 0.39
N ARG A 114 -24.99 -12.32 0.50
CA ARG A 114 -24.85 -13.24 1.64
C ARG A 114 -23.73 -12.82 2.59
N GLY A 115 -23.07 -11.69 2.32
CA GLY A 115 -21.97 -11.18 3.11
C GLY A 115 -20.63 -11.89 2.89
N ASN A 116 -20.46 -12.65 1.79
CA ASN A 116 -19.18 -13.24 1.43
C ASN A 116 -18.30 -12.21 0.71
N ILE A 117 -17.00 -12.22 0.99
CA ILE A 117 -16.04 -11.36 0.28
C ILE A 117 -15.89 -11.86 -1.16
N ILE A 118 -16.07 -10.99 -2.14
CA ILE A 118 -15.96 -11.31 -3.57
C ILE A 118 -14.82 -10.56 -4.28
N SER A 119 -14.43 -9.41 -3.76
CA SER A 119 -13.30 -8.61 -4.27
C SER A 119 -12.81 -7.65 -3.20
N TYR A 120 -11.71 -6.96 -3.50
CA TYR A 120 -11.26 -5.81 -2.71
C TYR A 120 -11.18 -4.59 -3.61
N THR A 121 -11.63 -3.45 -3.10
CA THR A 121 -11.51 -2.16 -3.77
C THR A 121 -10.52 -1.29 -3.00
N SER A 122 -9.58 -0.67 -3.72
CA SER A 122 -8.62 0.28 -3.16
C SER A 122 -8.71 1.64 -3.84
N VAL A 123 -8.77 2.68 -3.02
CA VAL A 123 -8.67 4.08 -3.43
C VAL A 123 -7.43 4.68 -2.78
N ARG A 124 -6.65 5.41 -3.58
CA ARG A 124 -5.35 5.94 -3.19
C ARG A 124 -5.25 7.39 -3.62
N ARG A 125 -4.76 8.25 -2.73
CA ARG A 125 -4.57 9.68 -3.00
C ARG A 125 -3.19 10.15 -2.53
N LYS A 126 -2.84 11.38 -2.90
CA LYS A 126 -1.61 12.03 -2.45
C LYS A 126 -1.56 12.10 -0.91
N PRO A 127 -0.49 11.59 -0.27
CA PRO A 127 -0.30 11.74 1.16
C PRO A 127 0.36 13.08 1.49
N PRO A 128 0.15 13.65 2.70
CA PRO A 128 0.91 14.79 3.19
C PRO A 128 2.39 14.44 3.29
N ARG A 129 3.27 15.39 3.00
CA ARG A 129 4.72 15.16 3.12
C ARG A 129 5.13 14.87 4.57
N SER A 130 4.54 15.58 5.54
CA SER A 130 4.72 15.36 6.97
C SER A 130 4.40 13.92 7.41
N ALA A 131 3.34 13.34 6.85
CA ALA A 131 2.98 11.96 7.12
C ALA A 131 4.03 10.96 6.61
N ILE A 132 4.58 11.20 5.41
CA ILE A 132 5.67 10.39 4.86
C ILE A 132 6.91 10.48 5.76
N ASP A 133 7.28 11.71 6.16
CA ASP A 133 8.47 11.95 6.97
C ASP A 133 8.36 11.30 8.36
N ALA A 134 7.15 11.20 8.92
CA ALA A 134 6.88 10.49 10.16
C ALA A 134 6.87 8.95 10.01
N ILE A 135 6.23 8.42 8.95
CA ILE A 135 6.03 6.98 8.80
C ILE A 135 7.23 6.24 8.23
N ALA A 136 8.02 6.88 7.36
CA ALA A 136 9.13 6.22 6.67
C ALA A 136 10.23 5.70 7.63
N PRO A 137 10.65 6.44 8.67
CA PRO A 137 11.57 5.91 9.68
C PRO A 137 11.02 4.71 10.44
N ILE A 138 9.71 4.69 10.72
CA ILE A 138 9.04 3.57 11.40
C ILE A 138 9.06 2.34 10.49
N TYR A 139 8.72 2.49 9.21
CA TYR A 139 8.79 1.39 8.25
C TYR A 139 10.20 0.84 8.09
N LYS A 140 11.23 1.69 8.11
CA LYS A 140 12.64 1.25 8.12
C LYS A 140 12.95 0.41 9.36
N LEU A 141 12.58 0.88 10.55
CA LEU A 141 12.76 0.14 11.81
C LEU A 141 12.07 -1.24 11.76
N LEU A 142 10.83 -1.27 11.30
CA LEU A 142 10.05 -2.50 11.14
C LEU A 142 10.69 -3.46 10.14
N LEU A 143 11.16 -2.96 9.00
CA LEU A 143 11.84 -3.77 7.98
C LEU A 143 13.17 -4.33 8.49
N ASP A 144 13.96 -3.53 9.20
CA ASP A 144 15.22 -3.97 9.80
C ASP A 144 14.98 -5.09 10.83
N ALA A 145 13.89 -5.02 11.59
CA ALA A 145 13.48 -6.08 12.49
C ALA A 145 13.01 -7.34 11.74
N GLU A 146 12.29 -7.21 10.63
CA GLU A 146 11.91 -8.35 9.78
C GLU A 146 13.13 -9.08 9.21
N ASN A 147 14.16 -8.33 8.83
CA ASN A 147 15.37 -8.90 8.27
C ASN A 147 16.20 -9.66 9.31
N LYS A 148 16.12 -9.26 10.59
CA LYS A 148 16.88 -9.89 11.68
C LYS A 148 16.12 -11.04 12.36
N GLY A 149 14.80 -10.89 12.53
CA GLY A 149 13.99 -11.78 13.38
C GLY A 149 12.66 -12.22 12.76
N GLY A 150 12.48 -12.00 11.46
CA GLY A 150 11.25 -12.36 10.75
C GLY A 150 10.05 -11.47 11.08
N SER A 151 8.90 -11.82 10.52
CA SER A 151 7.67 -11.02 10.63
C SER A 151 7.21 -10.82 12.08
N ASP A 152 7.46 -11.79 12.97
CA ASP A 152 7.07 -11.72 14.37
C ASP A 152 7.85 -10.64 15.14
N ALA A 153 9.15 -10.47 14.84
CA ALA A 153 9.95 -9.41 15.46
C ALA A 153 9.41 -8.02 15.09
N SER A 154 9.05 -7.84 13.82
CA SER A 154 8.43 -6.59 13.35
C SER A 154 7.04 -6.36 13.96
N GLY A 155 6.23 -7.41 14.07
CA GLY A 155 4.93 -7.36 14.73
C GLY A 155 5.04 -6.91 16.19
N LYS A 156 6.01 -7.42 16.94
CA LYS A 156 6.28 -7.00 18.33
C LYS A 156 6.68 -5.53 18.42
N ILE A 157 7.56 -5.07 17.53
CA ILE A 157 7.97 -3.65 17.51
C ILE A 157 6.78 -2.74 17.20
N LEU A 158 5.96 -3.11 16.21
CA LEU A 158 4.76 -2.34 15.87
C LEU A 158 3.78 -2.29 17.05
N ALA A 159 3.53 -3.43 17.69
CA ALA A 159 2.65 -3.50 18.85
C ALA A 159 3.15 -2.64 20.02
N ASN A 160 4.45 -2.71 20.34
CA ASN A 160 5.05 -1.89 21.38
C ASN A 160 4.96 -0.39 21.06
N PHE A 161 5.29 0.00 19.82
CA PHE A 161 5.19 1.39 19.38
C PHE A 161 3.77 1.94 19.55
N LEU A 162 2.74 1.19 19.13
CA LEU A 162 1.35 1.59 19.26
C LEU A 162 0.92 1.67 20.74
N ALA A 163 1.35 0.73 21.58
CA ALA A 163 1.07 0.73 23.01
C ALA A 163 1.72 1.92 23.73
N GLU A 164 2.99 2.23 23.44
CA GLU A 164 3.70 3.38 23.99
C GLU A 164 3.02 4.71 23.61
N LYS A 165 2.52 4.80 22.38
CA LYS A 165 1.76 5.96 21.88
C LYS A 165 0.31 5.98 22.32
N LYS A 166 -0.18 4.93 22.99
CA LYS A 166 -1.57 4.75 23.43
C LYS A 166 -2.58 4.98 22.30
N THR A 167 -2.28 4.42 21.13
CA THR A 167 -3.08 4.59 19.91
C THR A 167 -3.26 3.24 19.22
N SER A 168 -4.32 3.11 18.43
CA SER A 168 -4.44 2.04 17.42
C SER A 168 -3.65 2.39 16.15
N TYR A 169 -3.48 1.39 15.27
CA TYR A 169 -2.82 1.60 13.97
C TYR A 169 -3.62 2.55 13.07
N ASP A 170 -4.94 2.36 13.01
CA ASP A 170 -5.83 3.19 12.21
C ASP A 170 -5.85 4.64 12.71
N GLU A 171 -6.01 4.88 14.03
CA GLU A 171 -5.93 6.23 14.60
C GLU A 171 -4.59 6.89 14.31
N PHE A 172 -3.49 6.15 14.46
CA PHE A 172 -2.15 6.66 14.17
C PHE A 172 -2.03 7.14 12.71
N VAL A 173 -2.43 6.29 11.77
CA VAL A 173 -2.39 6.62 10.33
C VAL A 173 -3.33 7.77 9.98
N ILE A 174 -4.54 7.78 10.54
CA ILE A 174 -5.54 8.82 10.30
C ILE A 174 -5.07 10.17 10.83
N ASN A 175 -4.43 10.21 12.01
CA ASN A 175 -3.90 11.43 12.59
C ASN A 175 -2.77 12.02 11.73
N LEU A 176 -1.83 11.19 11.28
CA LEU A 176 -0.80 11.62 10.32
C LEU A 176 -1.40 12.18 9.02
N GLN A 177 -2.54 11.65 8.55
CA GLN A 177 -3.23 12.17 7.38
C GLN A 177 -3.95 13.50 7.64
N LYS A 178 -4.37 13.77 8.88
CA LYS A 178 -5.16 14.95 9.30
C LYS A 178 -4.31 16.17 9.65
N ASP A 179 -3.02 16.01 9.94
CA ASP A 179 -2.07 17.06 10.36
C ASP A 179 -1.80 18.16 9.30
N ILE A 180 -2.74 18.40 8.38
CA ILE A 180 -2.82 19.56 7.47
C ILE A 180 -3.69 20.69 8.06
N ARG A 181 -4.53 20.46 9.09
CA ARG A 181 -5.49 21.50 9.58
C ARG A 181 -5.02 22.40 10.73
N THR A 182 -3.80 22.25 11.24
CA THR A 182 -3.25 23.16 12.27
C THR A 182 -1.94 23.76 11.78
N GLY A 183 -2.03 24.62 10.78
CA GLY A 183 -0.88 25.32 10.22
C GLY A 183 -1.32 26.43 9.28
N ASN A 184 -1.57 27.59 9.88
CA ASN A 184 -1.97 28.90 9.31
C ASN A 184 -3.46 29.13 9.06
#